data_AF-A0A1H8BUR8-F1
#
_entry.id   AF-A0A1H8BUR8-F1
#
_cell.length_a   1.000
_cell.length_b   1.000
_cell.length_c   1.000
_cell.angle_alpha   90.00
_cell.angle_beta   90.00
_cell.angle_gamma   90.00
#
_symmetry.space_group_name_H-M   'P 1'
#
loop_
_entity.id
_entity.type
_entity.pdbx_description
1 polymer ?
#
loop_
_entity_poly.entity_id
_entity_poly.type
_entity_poly.pdbx_seq_one_letter_code
_entity_poly.pdbx_strand_id
1 'polypeptide(L)'
;MHELRYCGFHPLTVVVRSDDPLLWLCDRNRKDRLTSLPKIRITPCKDAVNGMSYSLRSGLTALLPEKMDAVLVALADQPFISASHLKRLVYVYREDPSLHYVASGYGETVGPPLIMNKSLFPQLLELDGDRGARHILKSPDYVGKVVRYAAEWTFMDIDTREELGEARQLWSQMQMNAN
;
A
#
# COMPACT_ATOMS: atom_id res chain seq x y z
N MET A 1 -5.53 -7.71 2.31
CA MET A 1 -4.60 -7.91 3.45
C MET A 1 -3.93 -9.30 3.49
N HIS A 2 -4.53 -10.38 2.96
CA HIS A 2 -3.91 -11.72 2.98
C HIS A 2 -2.55 -11.77 2.27
N GLU A 3 -2.45 -11.17 1.08
CA GLU A 3 -1.24 -11.21 0.25
C GLU A 3 -0.03 -10.54 0.89
N LEU A 4 -0.21 -9.34 1.48
CA LEU A 4 0.85 -8.60 2.19
C LEU A 4 1.49 -9.40 3.34
N ARG A 5 0.78 -10.39 3.90
CA ARG A 5 1.27 -11.24 5.01
C ARG A 5 2.38 -12.21 4.56
N TYR A 6 2.41 -12.58 3.29
CA TYR A 6 3.35 -13.58 2.76
C TYR A 6 4.50 -12.97 1.94
N CYS A 7 4.57 -11.64 1.85
CA CYS A 7 5.59 -10.95 1.08
C CYS A 7 6.89 -10.70 1.87
N GLY A 8 6.95 -11.05 3.17
CA GLY A 8 8.16 -10.94 4.00
C GLY A 8 8.54 -9.52 4.42
N PHE A 9 7.62 -8.55 4.29
CA PHE A 9 7.84 -7.19 4.76
C PHE A 9 7.65 -7.08 6.26
N HIS A 10 8.67 -6.59 6.97
CA HIS A 10 8.60 -6.32 8.39
C HIS A 10 9.32 -5.01 8.76
N PRO A 11 8.77 -4.23 9.71
CA PRO A 11 7.44 -4.40 10.30
C PRO A 11 6.31 -3.90 9.38
N LEU A 12 5.12 -4.50 9.50
CA LEU A 12 3.92 -4.06 8.78
C LEU A 12 3.18 -3.04 9.64
N THR A 13 2.99 -1.83 9.13
CA THR A 13 2.19 -0.80 9.78
C THR A 13 0.89 -0.57 9.01
N VAL A 14 -0.23 -0.54 9.72
CA VAL A 14 -1.55 -0.20 9.19
C VAL A 14 -1.97 1.11 9.83
N VAL A 15 -2.12 2.14 9.00
CA VAL A 15 -2.56 3.45 9.44
C VAL A 15 -4.08 3.50 9.39
N VAL A 16 -4.69 3.93 10.48
CA VAL A 16 -6.14 3.95 10.66
C VAL A 16 -6.59 5.32 11.17
N ARG A 17 -7.86 5.67 10.95
CA ARG A 17 -8.44 6.84 11.62
C ARG A 17 -8.43 6.61 13.12
N SER A 18 -8.25 7.68 13.91
CA SER A 18 -8.11 7.55 15.36
C SER A 18 -9.39 7.11 16.08
N ASP A 19 -10.53 7.26 15.43
CA ASP A 19 -11.86 6.84 15.87
C ASP A 19 -12.32 5.53 15.22
N ASP A 20 -11.50 4.89 14.39
CA ASP A 20 -11.85 3.60 13.77
C ASP A 20 -11.93 2.51 14.86
N PRO A 21 -13.08 1.83 15.04
CA PRO A 21 -13.24 0.80 16.04
C PRO A 21 -12.51 -0.52 15.68
N LEU A 22 -11.88 -0.61 14.51
CA LEU A 22 -11.10 -1.74 14.00
C LEU A 22 -11.86 -3.06 13.95
N LEU A 23 -13.20 -3.00 13.91
CA LEU A 23 -14.05 -4.20 13.87
C LEU A 23 -13.80 -5.05 12.63
N TRP A 24 -13.26 -4.47 11.57
CA TRP A 24 -12.88 -5.15 10.33
C TRP A 24 -11.58 -5.96 10.47
N LEU A 25 -10.73 -5.63 11.46
CA LEU A 25 -9.53 -6.39 11.80
C LEU A 25 -9.87 -7.58 12.72
N CYS A 26 -10.96 -7.45 13.48
CA CYS A 26 -11.54 -8.53 14.28
C CYS A 26 -12.24 -9.53 13.37
N ASP A 27 -11.57 -10.63 13.06
CA ASP A 27 -12.20 -11.74 12.35
C ASP A 27 -13.26 -12.40 13.25
N ARG A 28 -14.54 -12.11 13.02
CA ARG A 28 -15.65 -12.67 13.84
C ARG A 28 -15.82 -14.18 13.67
N ASN A 29 -15.23 -14.79 12.63
CA ASN A 29 -15.51 -16.17 12.22
C ASN A 29 -14.28 -17.10 12.16
N ARG A 30 -13.05 -16.62 12.37
CA ARG A 30 -11.87 -17.51 12.43
C ARG A 30 -11.52 -17.90 13.87
N LYS A 31 -11.56 -19.21 14.14
CA LYS A 31 -10.98 -19.86 15.33
C LYS A 31 -9.45 -19.70 15.41
N ASP A 32 -8.81 -19.29 14.32
CA ASP A 32 -7.37 -18.99 14.28
C ASP A 32 -7.11 -17.62 14.91
N ARG A 33 -6.62 -17.67 16.14
CA ARG A 33 -6.16 -16.50 16.89
C ARG A 33 -5.20 -15.68 16.03
N LEU A 34 -5.34 -14.35 16.12
CA LEU A 34 -4.43 -13.31 15.60
C LEU A 34 -2.94 -13.48 15.98
N THR A 35 -2.58 -14.53 16.73
CA THR A 35 -1.26 -14.83 17.29
C THR A 35 -0.23 -15.33 16.26
N SER A 36 -0.64 -15.70 15.05
CA SER A 36 0.27 -16.13 13.96
C SER A 36 0.56 -15.02 12.94
N LEU A 37 0.00 -13.81 13.12
CA LEU A 37 0.30 -12.71 12.22
C LEU A 37 1.74 -12.21 12.43
N PRO A 38 2.42 -11.72 11.37
CA PRO A 38 3.48 -10.74 11.53
C PRO A 38 3.09 -9.68 12.55
N LYS A 39 4.04 -9.12 13.31
CA LYS A 39 3.75 -7.94 14.17
C LYS A 39 3.15 -6.82 13.30
N ILE A 40 1.82 -6.74 13.27
CA ILE A 40 1.09 -5.63 12.65
C ILE A 40 1.04 -4.52 13.69
N ARG A 41 1.64 -3.38 13.36
CA ARG A 41 1.54 -2.16 14.14
C ARG A 41 0.33 -1.39 13.66
N ILE A 42 -0.64 -1.15 14.54
CA ILE A 42 -1.73 -0.22 14.26
C ILE A 42 -1.26 1.18 14.64
N THR A 43 -1.34 2.11 13.68
CA THR A 43 -0.94 3.51 13.88
C THR A 43 -2.15 4.41 13.66
N PRO A 44 -2.76 4.93 14.74
CA PRO A 44 -3.82 5.93 14.63
C PRO A 44 -3.30 7.23 14.00
N CYS A 45 -4.05 7.79 13.06
CA CYS A 45 -3.81 9.12 12.49
C CYS A 45 -5.00 10.02 12.86
N LYS A 46 -4.74 11.05 13.67
CA LYS A 46 -5.77 12.00 14.13
C LYS A 46 -6.22 12.91 12.99
N ASP A 47 -5.26 13.28 12.16
CA ASP A 47 -5.41 14.24 11.08
C ASP A 47 -5.67 13.57 9.73
N ALA A 48 -6.12 12.30 9.71
CA ALA A 48 -6.41 11.58 8.49
C ALA A 48 -7.49 12.26 7.62
N VAL A 49 -8.34 13.08 8.25
CA VAL A 49 -9.35 13.90 7.58
C VAL A 49 -8.74 15.00 6.69
N ASN A 50 -7.48 15.35 6.90
CA ASN A 50 -6.79 16.41 6.16
C ASN A 50 -6.09 15.91 4.88
N GLY A 51 -6.23 14.61 4.56
CA GLY A 51 -5.77 14.02 3.29
C GLY A 51 -4.74 12.89 3.45
N MET A 52 -4.43 12.24 2.34
CA MET A 52 -3.54 11.06 2.31
C MET A 52 -2.11 11.34 2.76
N SER A 53 -1.63 12.59 2.68
CA SER A 53 -0.30 12.96 3.18
C SER A 53 -0.18 12.72 4.69
N TYR A 54 -1.23 12.98 5.47
CA TYR A 54 -1.23 12.84 6.92
C TYR A 54 -1.16 11.38 7.36
N SER A 55 -1.89 10.48 6.69
CA SER A 55 -1.81 9.05 6.97
C SER A 55 -0.45 8.48 6.58
N LEU A 56 0.09 8.86 5.42
CA LEU A 56 1.43 8.45 4.98
C LEU A 56 2.52 8.90 5.95
N ARG A 57 2.49 10.17 6.38
CA ARG A 57 3.43 10.70 7.38
C ARG A 57 3.33 9.98 8.71
N SER A 58 2.11 9.72 9.18
CA SER A 58 1.89 8.98 10.44
C SER A 58 2.48 7.56 10.35
N GLY A 59 2.23 6.85 9.25
CA GLY A 59 2.79 5.52 9.01
C GLY A 59 4.30 5.52 8.92
N LEU A 60 4.88 6.45 8.15
CA LEU A 60 6.34 6.58 8.01
C LEU A 60 7.00 6.92 9.34
N THR A 61 6.45 7.87 10.10
CA THR A 61 6.95 8.27 11.42
C THR A 61 6.98 7.09 12.39
N ALA A 62 5.95 6.25 12.38
CA ALA A 62 5.88 5.05 13.21
C ALA A 62 6.94 3.99 12.83
N LEU A 63 7.46 4.03 11.60
CA LEU A 63 8.47 3.11 11.10
C LEU A 63 9.91 3.64 11.26
N LEU A 64 10.13 4.96 11.39
CA LEU A 64 11.49 5.56 11.45
C LEU A 64 12.46 4.89 12.44
N PRO A 65 12.04 4.43 13.64
CA PRO A 65 12.95 3.75 14.58
C PRO A 65 13.54 2.43 14.06
N GLU A 66 12.93 1.81 13.05
CA GLU A 66 13.27 0.48 12.54
C GLU A 66 14.45 0.48 11.55
N LYS A 67 15.00 1.67 11.20
CA LYS A 67 16.15 1.86 10.30
C LYS A 67 16.03 1.15 8.94
N MET A 68 14.84 1.21 8.33
CA MET A 68 14.60 0.61 7.02
C MET A 68 15.28 1.37 5.86
N ASP A 69 15.67 0.64 4.81
CA ASP A 69 16.20 1.22 3.57
C ASP A 69 15.12 1.74 2.62
N ALA A 70 13.91 1.23 2.75
CA ALA A 70 12.75 1.64 1.98
C ALA A 70 11.45 1.29 2.70
N VAL A 71 10.35 1.91 2.26
CA VAL A 71 8.99 1.54 2.65
C VAL A 71 8.20 1.12 1.43
N LEU A 72 7.35 0.09 1.57
CA LEU A 72 6.29 -0.21 0.62
C LEU A 72 4.99 0.41 1.11
N VAL A 73 4.38 1.24 0.29
CA VAL A 73 3.10 1.89 0.54
C VAL A 73 2.05 1.22 -0.34
N ALA A 74 0.95 0.77 0.26
CA ALA A 74 -0.21 0.20 -0.43
C ALA A 74 -1.48 0.80 0.18
N LEU A 75 -2.54 0.95 -0.61
CA LEU A 75 -3.83 1.44 -0.13
C LEU A 75 -4.73 0.28 0.31
N ALA A 76 -5.62 0.56 1.26
CA ALA A 76 -6.49 -0.45 1.85
C ALA A 76 -7.72 -0.76 0.97
N ASP A 77 -8.09 0.17 0.11
CA ASP A 77 -9.18 0.15 -0.88
C ASP A 77 -8.78 -0.50 -2.22
N GLN A 78 -7.54 -0.99 -2.34
CA GLN A 78 -7.05 -1.77 -3.48
C GLN A 78 -7.04 -3.27 -3.16
N PRO A 79 -8.17 -3.99 -3.30
CA PRO A 79 -8.28 -5.38 -2.84
C PRO A 79 -7.55 -6.40 -3.72
N PHE A 80 -7.27 -6.06 -4.98
CA PHE A 80 -6.74 -6.98 -5.99
C PHE A 80 -5.21 -7.00 -6.09
N ILE A 81 -4.51 -6.30 -5.19
CA ILE A 81 -3.04 -6.36 -5.10
C ILE A 81 -2.60 -7.79 -4.82
N SER A 82 -1.84 -8.39 -5.75
CA SER A 82 -1.32 -9.75 -5.63
C SER A 82 0.07 -9.79 -4.99
N ALA A 83 0.40 -10.89 -4.29
CA ALA A 83 1.75 -11.08 -3.76
C ALA A 83 2.81 -11.14 -4.86
N SER A 84 2.49 -11.65 -6.06
CA SER A 84 3.42 -11.69 -7.20
C SER A 84 3.79 -10.28 -7.67
N HIS A 85 2.83 -9.36 -7.70
CA HIS A 85 3.08 -7.97 -8.06
C HIS A 85 3.96 -7.26 -7.03
N LEU A 86 3.67 -7.44 -5.75
CA LEU A 86 4.49 -6.90 -4.66
C LEU A 86 5.94 -7.44 -4.71
N LYS A 87 6.12 -8.74 -4.95
CA LYS A 87 7.44 -9.35 -5.15
C LYS A 87 8.16 -8.74 -6.36
N ARG A 88 7.44 -8.43 -7.43
CA ARG A 88 8.02 -7.79 -8.62
C ARG A 88 8.51 -6.38 -8.33
N LEU A 89 7.76 -5.57 -7.57
CA LEU A 89 8.23 -4.26 -7.10
C LEU A 89 9.55 -4.38 -6.33
N VAL A 90 9.62 -5.31 -5.38
CA VAL A 90 10.82 -5.55 -4.57
C VAL A 90 12.00 -5.99 -5.42
N TYR A 91 11.77 -6.92 -6.35
CA TYR A 91 12.80 -7.37 -7.28
C TYR A 91 13.38 -6.18 -8.05
N VAL A 92 12.52 -5.38 -8.70
CA VAL A 92 12.97 -4.21 -9.48
C VAL A 92 13.72 -3.19 -8.64
N TYR A 93 13.29 -2.97 -7.40
CA TYR A 93 13.98 -2.08 -6.46
C TYR A 93 15.37 -2.60 -6.08
N ARG A 94 15.52 -3.90 -5.83
CA ARG A 94 16.79 -4.51 -5.42
C ARG A 94 17.81 -4.60 -6.55
N GLU A 95 17.36 -4.76 -7.77
CA GLU A 95 18.24 -4.85 -8.95
C GLU A 95 18.90 -3.51 -9.29
N ASP A 96 18.36 -2.38 -8.82
CA ASP A 96 18.84 -1.05 -9.16
C ASP A 96 18.83 -0.11 -7.95
N PRO A 97 19.95 -0.08 -7.18
CA PRO A 97 20.09 0.78 -6.01
C PRO A 97 20.03 2.29 -6.30
N SER A 98 20.08 2.71 -7.56
CA SER A 98 19.98 4.13 -7.95
C SER A 98 18.54 4.66 -7.93
N LEU A 99 17.55 3.76 -7.82
CA LEU A 99 16.14 4.14 -7.84
C LEU A 99 15.71 4.77 -6.51
N HIS A 100 15.12 5.95 -6.60
CA HIS A 100 14.44 6.59 -5.47
C HIS A 100 13.10 5.91 -5.22
N TYR A 101 12.41 5.43 -6.26
CA TYR A 101 11.14 4.73 -6.12
C TYR A 101 10.90 3.65 -7.19
N VAL A 102 10.04 2.69 -6.85
CA VAL A 102 9.43 1.76 -7.80
C VAL A 102 7.93 1.79 -7.59
N ALA A 103 7.18 2.30 -8.56
CA ALA A 103 5.73 2.45 -8.47
C ALA A 103 5.00 1.40 -9.29
N SER A 104 3.73 1.20 -8.98
CA SER A 104 2.81 0.47 -9.84
C SER A 104 2.20 1.40 -10.87
N GLY A 105 1.69 0.84 -11.96
CA GLY A 105 0.85 1.61 -12.87
C GLY A 105 0.08 0.75 -13.84
N TYR A 106 -0.95 1.35 -14.42
CA TYR A 106 -1.74 0.78 -15.50
C TYR A 106 -2.07 1.89 -16.51
N GLY A 107 -1.89 1.61 -17.80
CA GLY A 107 -1.98 2.65 -18.85
C GLY A 107 -1.07 3.84 -18.53
N GLU A 108 -1.64 5.04 -18.50
CA GLU A 108 -0.93 6.27 -18.14
C GLU A 108 -0.90 6.54 -16.62
N THR A 109 -1.70 5.79 -15.85
CA THR A 109 -1.81 5.99 -14.40
C THR A 109 -0.65 5.32 -13.67
N VAL A 110 -0.09 6.03 -12.70
CA VAL A 110 1.01 5.58 -11.84
C VAL A 110 0.64 5.88 -10.39
N GLY A 111 0.84 4.91 -9.50
CA GLY A 111 0.40 5.02 -8.12
C GLY A 111 0.77 3.81 -7.27
N PRO A 112 0.15 3.69 -6.08
CA PRO A 112 0.34 2.56 -5.20
C PRO A 112 -0.15 1.23 -5.82
N PRO A 113 0.37 0.08 -5.36
CA PRO A 113 1.44 -0.05 -4.37
C PRO A 113 2.78 0.46 -4.93
N LEU A 114 3.61 1.08 -4.08
CA LEU A 114 4.91 1.59 -4.47
C LEU A 114 5.97 1.43 -3.38
N ILE A 115 7.22 1.31 -3.78
CA ILE A 115 8.39 1.32 -2.91
C ILE A 115 9.05 2.69 -2.98
N MET A 116 9.39 3.25 -1.81
CA MET A 116 10.09 4.52 -1.66
C MET A 116 11.37 4.31 -0.86
N ASN A 117 12.51 4.69 -1.44
CA ASN A 117 13.83 4.65 -0.79
C ASN A 117 13.86 5.63 0.40
N LYS A 118 14.67 5.32 1.42
CA LYS A 118 14.92 6.20 2.58
C LYS A 118 15.39 7.60 2.21
N SER A 119 16.02 7.77 1.06
CA SER A 119 16.41 9.09 0.52
C SER A 119 15.23 10.02 0.29
N LEU A 120 14.00 9.48 0.13
CA LEU A 120 12.76 10.24 -0.04
C LEU A 120 12.02 10.51 1.27
N PHE A 121 12.48 9.95 2.40
CA PHE A 121 11.76 10.10 3.67
C PHE A 121 11.63 11.56 4.13
N PRO A 122 12.65 12.42 4.02
CA PRO A 122 12.50 13.84 4.36
C PRO A 122 11.34 14.50 3.59
N GLN A 123 11.29 14.28 2.27
CA GLN A 123 10.26 14.86 1.41
C GLN A 123 8.87 14.26 1.67
N LEU A 124 8.80 12.97 2.02
CA LEU A 124 7.56 12.33 2.44
C LEU A 124 7.03 12.92 3.75
N LEU A 125 7.91 13.30 4.68
CA LEU A 125 7.55 13.93 5.96
C LEU A 125 7.10 15.39 5.81
N GLU A 126 7.50 16.04 4.72
CA GLU A 126 7.12 17.42 4.37
C GLU A 126 5.83 17.52 3.53
N LEU A 127 5.26 16.39 3.10
CA LEU A 127 3.99 16.40 2.37
C LEU A 127 2.86 17.01 3.21
N ASP A 128 2.01 17.81 2.56
CA ASP A 128 0.86 18.45 3.19
C ASP A 128 -0.37 18.45 2.29
N GLY A 129 -1.54 18.56 2.93
CA GLY A 129 -2.86 18.49 2.31
C GLY A 129 -3.08 17.18 1.55
N ASP A 130 -3.72 17.27 0.39
CA ASP A 130 -4.00 16.09 -0.45
C ASP A 130 -2.84 15.71 -1.40
N ARG A 131 -1.66 16.31 -1.21
CA ARG A 131 -0.48 15.95 -1.99
C ARG A 131 0.10 14.65 -1.44
N GLY A 132 -0.39 13.52 -1.95
CA GLY A 132 0.22 12.22 -1.74
C GLY A 132 1.58 12.08 -2.44
N ALA A 133 2.14 10.86 -2.43
CA ALA A 133 3.41 10.54 -3.09
C ALA A 133 3.44 10.88 -4.61
N ARG A 134 2.27 11.12 -5.22
CA ARG A 134 2.12 11.46 -6.65
C ARG A 134 2.97 12.65 -7.10
N HIS A 135 3.22 13.64 -6.22
CA HIS A 135 4.09 14.76 -6.58
C HIS A 135 5.55 14.30 -6.80
N ILE A 136 6.05 13.42 -5.93
CA ILE A 136 7.39 12.83 -6.04
C ILE A 136 7.50 12.03 -7.34
N LEU A 137 6.47 11.23 -7.67
CA LEU A 137 6.44 10.41 -8.89
C LEU A 137 6.45 11.21 -10.20
N LYS A 138 6.13 12.51 -10.15
CA LYS A 138 6.11 13.42 -11.31
C LYS A 138 7.32 14.35 -11.37
N SER A 139 8.15 14.40 -10.32
CA SER A 139 9.30 15.29 -10.30
C SER A 139 10.45 14.69 -11.13
N PRO A 140 11.12 15.49 -11.97
CA PRO A 140 12.30 15.05 -12.71
C PRO A 140 13.53 14.82 -11.82
N ASP A 141 13.51 15.30 -10.57
CA ASP A 141 14.62 15.18 -9.63
C ASP A 141 14.78 13.75 -9.09
N TYR A 142 13.75 12.91 -9.24
CA TYR A 142 13.73 11.55 -8.73
C TYR A 142 13.69 10.52 -9.85
N VAL A 143 14.75 9.73 -9.92
CA VAL A 143 14.81 8.52 -10.74
C VAL A 143 13.90 7.45 -10.14
N GLY A 144 12.97 6.92 -10.94
CA GLY A 144 12.14 5.78 -10.54
C GLY A 144 11.72 4.91 -11.71
N LYS A 145 11.19 3.72 -11.40
CA LYS A 145 10.64 2.78 -12.39
C LYS A 145 9.18 2.48 -12.12
N VAL A 146 8.46 2.12 -13.18
CA VAL A 146 7.04 1.72 -13.09
C VAL A 146 6.91 0.25 -13.48
N VAL A 147 6.39 -0.56 -12.55
CA VAL A 147 5.98 -1.94 -12.82
C VAL A 147 4.53 -1.91 -13.26
N ARG A 148 4.28 -2.30 -14.50
CA ARG A 148 2.95 -2.24 -15.09
C ARG A 148 2.12 -3.47 -14.72
N TYR A 149 0.91 -3.21 -14.26
CA TYR A 149 -0.13 -4.23 -14.13
C TYR A 149 -0.56 -4.74 -15.50
N ALA A 150 -0.93 -6.02 -15.56
CA ALA A 150 -1.37 -6.66 -16.80
C ALA A 150 -2.82 -6.32 -17.17
N ALA A 151 -3.65 -5.96 -16.19
CA ALA A 151 -5.07 -5.71 -16.39
C ALA A 151 -5.57 -4.58 -15.49
N GLU A 152 -6.51 -3.79 -15.98
CA GLU A 152 -7.05 -2.61 -15.28
C GLU A 152 -7.59 -2.92 -13.90
N TRP A 153 -8.35 -4.01 -13.78
CA TRP A 153 -9.01 -4.41 -12.53
C TRP A 153 -8.02 -4.68 -11.39
N THR A 154 -6.76 -5.00 -11.69
CA THR A 154 -5.72 -5.18 -10.65
C THR A 154 -5.25 -3.86 -10.02
N PHE A 155 -5.63 -2.73 -10.62
CA PHE A 155 -5.32 -1.37 -10.18
C PHE A 155 -6.58 -0.61 -9.70
N MET A 156 -7.69 -1.31 -9.50
CA MET A 156 -8.97 -0.72 -9.07
C MET A 156 -8.91 -0.25 -7.62
N ASP A 157 -9.30 1.01 -7.40
CA ASP A 157 -9.62 1.59 -6.10
C ASP A 157 -11.14 1.44 -5.85
N ILE A 158 -11.54 1.13 -4.62
CA ILE A 158 -12.96 1.04 -4.23
C ILE A 158 -13.33 2.25 -3.36
N ASP A 159 -13.89 3.26 -3.99
CA ASP A 159 -14.35 4.50 -3.34
C ASP A 159 -15.87 4.51 -3.14
N THR A 160 -16.61 3.80 -3.99
CA THR A 160 -18.08 3.83 -4.08
C THR A 160 -18.72 2.47 -3.81
N ARG A 161 -20.04 2.48 -3.57
CA ARG A 161 -20.79 1.26 -3.34
C ARG A 161 -20.93 0.44 -4.62
N GLU A 162 -20.99 1.13 -5.75
CA GLU A 162 -21.05 0.58 -7.10
C GLU A 162 -19.75 -0.18 -7.42
N GLU A 163 -18.59 0.45 -7.22
CA GLU A 163 -17.28 -0.18 -7.37
C GLU A 163 -17.12 -1.40 -6.43
N LEU A 164 -17.65 -1.31 -5.21
CA LEU A 164 -17.66 -2.47 -4.30
C LEU A 164 -18.51 -3.62 -4.86
N GLY A 165 -19.62 -3.32 -5.53
CA GLY A 165 -20.47 -4.30 -6.20
C GLY A 165 -19.74 -4.98 -7.36
N GLU A 166 -19.07 -4.20 -8.21
CA GLU A 166 -18.28 -4.69 -9.33
C GLU A 166 -17.10 -5.55 -8.85
N ALA A 167 -16.36 -5.09 -7.84
CA ALA A 167 -15.26 -5.83 -7.25
C ALA A 167 -15.71 -7.18 -6.67
N ARG A 168 -16.90 -7.24 -6.06
CA ARG A 168 -17.47 -8.50 -5.57
C ARG A 168 -17.78 -9.47 -6.71
N GLN A 169 -18.36 -8.99 -7.81
CA GLN A 169 -18.65 -9.83 -8.98
C GLN A 169 -17.36 -10.37 -9.61
N LEU A 170 -16.36 -9.51 -9.79
CA LEU A 170 -15.04 -9.90 -10.29
C LEU A 170 -14.38 -10.93 -9.38
N TRP A 171 -14.41 -10.71 -8.06
CA TRP A 171 -13.87 -11.65 -7.09
C TRP A 171 -14.55 -13.02 -7.17
N SER A 172 -15.88 -13.06 -7.27
CA SER A 172 -16.63 -14.31 -7.45
C SER A 172 -16.25 -15.03 -8.75
N GLN A 173 -16.09 -14.31 -9.86
CA GLN A 173 -15.66 -14.90 -11.14
C GLN A 173 -14.26 -15.50 -11.06
N MET A 174 -13.32 -14.83 -10.39
CA MET A 174 -11.96 -15.35 -10.20
C MET A 174 -11.94 -16.64 -9.37
N GLN A 175 -12.76 -16.72 -8.33
CA GLN A 175 -12.87 -17.93 -7.50
C GLN A 175 -13.48 -19.10 -8.29
N MET A 176 -14.42 -18.83 -9.20
CA MET A 176 -14.98 -19.88 -10.07
C MET A 176 -13.99 -20.38 -11.11
N ASN A 177 -13.17 -19.49 -11.68
CA ASN A 177 -12.18 -19.85 -12.70
C ASN A 177 -10.89 -20.50 -12.13
N ALA A 178 -10.71 -20.46 -10.80
CA ALA A 178 -9.57 -21.07 -10.11
C ALA A 178 -9.86 -22.51 -9.62
N ASN A 179 -11.10 -22.99 -9.78
CA ASN A 179 -11.53 -24.38 -9.53
C ASN A 179 -11.68 -25.14 -10.86
#